data_AF-A0A927J6Q1-F1
#
_entry.id   AF-A0A927J6Q1-F1
#
_cell.length_a   1.000
_cell.length_b   1.000
_cell.length_c   1.000
_cell.angle_alpha   90.00
_cell.angle_beta   90.00
_cell.angle_gamma   90.00
#
_symmetry.space_group_name_H-M   'P 1'
#
loop_
_entity.id
_entity.type
_entity.pdbx_description
1 polymer ?
#
loop_
_entity_poly.entity_id
_entity_poly.type
_entity_poly.pdbx_seq_one_letter_code
_entity_poly.pdbx_strand_id
1 'polypeptide(L)'
;MKKNLIIFACFLMMSACKSQFKNSDYIVVYKTLENQIQEPEYLIIKSKPQTFELNIPMLYSSIIGEWFFSKDTIVISPKYTYEYRNNKSSLLEINDKDTSVISIKQRFHVKGDILIDITDYSIVHPLLKKDNYQKKFERIGK
;
A
#
# COMPACT_ATOMS: atom_id res chain seq x y z
N MET A 1 -50.18 -33.13 10.81
CA MET A 1 -48.72 -32.91 11.00
C MET A 1 -48.34 -31.61 10.33
N LYS A 2 -48.24 -30.52 11.10
CA LYS A 2 -47.95 -29.16 10.63
C LYS A 2 -46.42 -29.01 10.50
N LYS A 3 -45.94 -28.63 9.31
CA LYS A 3 -44.51 -28.44 9.02
C LYS A 3 -44.05 -27.08 9.54
N ASN A 4 -42.87 -27.10 10.14
CA ASN A 4 -42.28 -26.05 10.95
C ASN A 4 -42.10 -24.72 10.21
N LEU A 5 -42.51 -23.66 10.90
CA LEU A 5 -42.29 -22.26 10.60
C LEU A 5 -40.76 -21.99 10.61
N ILE A 6 -40.23 -21.54 9.47
CA ILE A 6 -38.82 -21.19 9.30
C ILE A 6 -38.53 -19.93 10.14
N ILE A 7 -37.87 -20.11 11.29
CA ILE A 7 -37.27 -19.01 12.05
C ILE A 7 -35.89 -18.75 11.43
N PHE A 8 -35.86 -17.93 10.37
CA PHE A 8 -34.63 -17.36 9.80
C PHE A 8 -34.48 -15.90 10.23
N ALA A 9 -34.62 -15.65 11.53
CA ALA A 9 -34.46 -14.34 12.14
C ALA A 9 -33.43 -14.44 13.26
N CYS A 10 -32.15 -14.64 12.93
CA CYS A 10 -31.02 -14.42 13.85
C CYS A 10 -29.60 -14.49 13.23
N PHE A 11 -29.44 -14.23 11.92
CA PHE A 11 -28.10 -14.07 11.32
C PHE A 11 -27.92 -12.74 10.59
N LEU A 12 -28.67 -11.71 11.03
CA LEU A 12 -28.59 -10.35 10.52
C LEU A 12 -27.78 -9.39 11.41
N MET A 13 -27.14 -9.88 12.48
CA MET A 13 -26.48 -9.02 13.46
C MET A 13 -25.16 -9.65 13.92
N MET A 14 -24.16 -9.69 13.04
CA MET A 14 -22.76 -9.70 13.49
C MET A 14 -21.92 -8.75 12.63
N SER A 15 -21.69 -7.59 13.25
CA SER A 15 -20.49 -6.77 13.15
C SER A 15 -20.28 -5.98 11.86
N ALA A 16 -21.03 -4.89 11.81
CA ALA A 16 -20.56 -3.63 11.27
C ALA A 16 -19.23 -3.22 11.93
N CYS A 17 -18.13 -3.46 11.22
CA CYS A 17 -17.00 -2.53 11.09
C CYS A 17 -16.19 -2.95 9.86
N LYS A 18 -16.85 -2.91 8.69
CA LYS A 18 -16.10 -2.80 7.43
C LYS A 18 -15.85 -1.31 7.25
N SER A 19 -14.66 -0.85 7.61
CA SER A 19 -14.10 0.35 7.01
C SER A 19 -14.13 0.10 5.50
N GLN A 20 -15.19 0.61 4.87
CA GLN A 20 -15.37 0.54 3.44
C GLN A 20 -14.42 1.58 2.86
N PHE A 21 -13.27 1.13 2.35
CA PHE A 21 -12.70 1.79 1.19
C PHE A 21 -13.85 1.84 0.16
N LYS A 22 -14.51 3.00 0.04
CA LYS A 22 -15.63 3.18 -0.88
C LYS A 22 -15.10 2.91 -2.30
N ASN A 23 -15.56 1.81 -2.87
CA ASN A 23 -15.31 1.36 -4.24
C ASN A 23 -15.92 2.34 -5.26
N SER A 24 -15.20 3.39 -5.67
CA SER A 24 -15.47 4.09 -6.94
C SER A 24 -14.28 4.10 -7.88
N ASP A 25 -13.06 4.02 -7.35
CA ASP A 25 -11.88 4.32 -8.15
C ASP A 25 -11.15 3.03 -8.51
N TYR A 26 -11.06 2.78 -9.82
CA TYR A 26 -10.21 1.72 -10.37
C TYR A 26 -8.74 1.94 -9.99
N ILE A 27 -8.34 3.21 -9.86
CA ILE A 27 -6.99 3.68 -9.56
C ILE A 27 -7.09 4.80 -8.54
N VAL A 28 -6.38 4.67 -7.43
CA VAL A 28 -6.16 5.76 -6.46
C VAL A 28 -4.69 6.13 -6.48
N VAL A 29 -4.39 7.42 -6.59
CA VAL A 29 -3.02 7.92 -6.61
C VAL A 29 -2.77 8.72 -5.34
N TYR A 30 -1.64 8.43 -4.69
CA TYR A 30 -1.13 9.18 -3.55
C TYR A 30 0.23 9.78 -3.90
N LYS A 31 0.52 10.95 -3.36
CA LYS A 31 1.77 11.69 -3.51
C LYS A 31 2.40 11.93 -2.15
N THR A 32 3.71 11.78 -2.02
CA THR A 32 4.43 12.09 -0.77
C THR A 32 4.21 13.54 -0.28
N LEU A 33 3.98 13.69 1.03
CA LEU A 33 4.01 14.93 1.78
C LEU A 33 5.42 15.04 2.41
N GLU A 34 6.19 16.10 2.09
CA GLU A 34 7.64 16.31 2.41
C GLU A 34 8.61 15.72 1.36
N ASN A 35 9.71 16.34 0.92
CA ASN A 35 10.46 17.56 1.29
C ASN A 35 10.62 18.44 0.03
N GLN A 36 10.55 19.78 0.13
CA GLN A 36 10.58 20.74 -1.01
C GLN A 36 11.80 20.65 -1.95
N ILE A 37 12.77 19.79 -1.65
CA ILE A 37 14.05 19.63 -2.34
C ILE A 37 14.08 18.34 -3.18
N GLN A 38 13.21 17.35 -2.92
CA GLN A 38 13.20 16.07 -3.61
C GLN A 38 11.96 15.89 -4.50
N GLU A 39 12.15 15.23 -5.64
CA GLU A 39 11.04 14.84 -6.49
C GLU A 39 10.08 13.92 -5.73
N PRO A 40 8.76 14.17 -5.79
CA PRO A 40 7.80 13.41 -5.00
C PRO A 40 7.69 11.97 -5.49
N GLU A 41 7.60 11.04 -4.55
CA GLU A 41 7.19 9.67 -4.83
C GLU A 41 5.66 9.59 -5.01
N TYR A 42 5.23 8.69 -5.89
CA TYR A 42 3.82 8.42 -6.17
C TYR A 42 3.47 6.97 -5.85
N LEU A 43 2.47 6.75 -5.01
CA LEU A 43 1.91 5.43 -4.74
C LEU A 43 0.56 5.29 -5.48
N ILE A 44 0.53 4.42 -6.47
CA ILE A 44 -0.63 4.13 -7.32
C ILE A 44 -1.21 2.79 -6.86
N ILE A 45 -2.46 2.81 -6.39
CA ILE A 45 -3.19 1.64 -5.93
C ILE A 45 -4.26 1.29 -6.97
N LYS A 46 -4.21 0.09 -7.54
CA LYS A 46 -5.17 -0.43 -8.53
C LYS A 46 -6.03 -1.51 -7.89
N SER A 47 -7.35 -1.41 -8.00
CA SER A 47 -8.26 -2.39 -7.39
C SER A 47 -8.50 -3.63 -8.25
N LYS A 48 -8.28 -3.54 -9.58
CA LYS A 48 -8.40 -4.64 -10.53
C LYS A 48 -7.33 -4.49 -11.63
N PRO A 49 -6.39 -5.44 -11.80
CA PRO A 49 -5.99 -6.40 -10.77
C PRO A 49 -5.54 -5.67 -9.49
N GLN A 50 -5.53 -6.38 -8.36
CA GLN A 50 -5.19 -5.82 -7.05
C GLN A 50 -3.67 -5.61 -6.93
N THR A 51 -3.17 -4.56 -7.58
CA THR A 51 -1.73 -4.27 -7.69
C THR A 51 -1.42 -2.83 -7.28
N PHE A 52 -0.15 -2.59 -6.93
CA PHE A 52 0.35 -1.24 -6.69
C PHE A 52 1.59 -0.96 -7.53
N GLU A 53 1.84 0.33 -7.71
CA GLU A 53 3.11 0.86 -8.18
C GLU A 53 3.55 2.00 -7.27
N LEU A 54 4.76 1.89 -6.70
CA LEU A 54 5.43 2.98 -6.00
C LEU A 54 6.52 3.53 -6.93
N ASN A 55 6.26 4.67 -7.54
CA ASN A 55 7.21 5.37 -8.39
C ASN A 55 8.14 6.24 -7.53
N ILE A 56 9.45 6.06 -7.70
CA ILE A 56 10.50 6.73 -6.93
C ILE A 56 11.44 7.44 -7.92
N PRO A 57 11.08 8.66 -8.37
CA PRO A 57 11.82 9.37 -9.42
C PRO A 57 13.31 9.56 -9.09
N MET A 58 13.64 9.87 -7.83
CA MET A 58 15.03 10.04 -7.38
C MET A 58 15.92 8.81 -7.61
N LEU A 59 15.32 7.61 -7.67
CA LEU A 59 16.04 6.36 -7.92
C LEU A 59 15.97 5.90 -9.38
N TYR A 60 15.22 6.62 -10.22
CA TYR A 60 14.82 6.21 -11.57
C TYR A 60 14.18 4.81 -11.57
N SER A 61 13.33 4.54 -10.57
CA SER A 61 12.73 3.22 -10.38
C SER A 61 11.27 3.26 -9.97
N SER A 62 10.57 2.17 -10.26
CA SER A 62 9.23 1.87 -9.75
C SER A 62 9.25 0.50 -9.07
N ILE A 63 8.61 0.40 -7.91
CA ILE A 63 8.35 -0.87 -7.24
C ILE A 63 6.93 -1.31 -7.54
N ILE A 64 6.78 -2.54 -8.02
CA ILE A 64 5.50 -3.11 -8.45
C ILE A 64 5.21 -4.34 -7.59
N GLY A 65 3.95 -4.51 -7.20
CA GLY A 65 3.54 -5.71 -6.51
C GLY A 65 2.05 -5.74 -6.20
N GLU A 66 1.72 -6.46 -5.14
CA GLU A 66 0.35 -6.66 -4.68
C GLU A 66 0.09 -5.83 -3.42
N TRP A 67 -1.17 -5.48 -3.19
CA TRP A 67 -1.55 -4.85 -1.93
C TRP A 67 -2.74 -5.60 -1.34
N PHE A 68 -2.98 -5.41 -0.04
CA PHE A 68 -4.23 -5.78 0.58
C PHE A 68 -4.61 -4.73 1.63
N PHE A 69 -5.89 -4.65 1.93
CA PHE A 69 -6.42 -3.74 2.94
C PHE A 69 -6.96 -4.53 4.12
N SER A 70 -6.52 -4.18 5.33
CA SER A 70 -6.98 -4.78 6.57
C SER A 70 -7.30 -3.68 7.58
N LYS A 71 -8.56 -3.62 7.99
CA LYS A 71 -9.11 -2.60 8.91
C LYS A 71 -8.94 -1.17 8.37
N ASP A 72 -7.87 -0.52 8.76
CA ASP A 72 -7.49 0.87 8.46
C ASP A 72 -6.07 0.94 7.87
N THR A 73 -5.53 -0.19 7.43
CA THR A 73 -4.14 -0.31 7.01
C THR A 73 -4.08 -0.90 5.61
N ILE A 74 -3.40 -0.21 4.69
CA ILE A 74 -2.95 -0.76 3.41
C ILE A 74 -1.61 -1.44 3.66
N VAL A 75 -1.46 -2.68 3.20
CA VAL A 75 -0.19 -3.39 3.20
C VAL A 75 0.20 -3.64 1.76
N ILE A 76 1.39 -3.17 1.38
CA ILE A 76 1.96 -3.43 0.05
C ILE A 76 3.05 -4.50 0.16
N SER A 77 3.07 -5.42 -0.80
CA SER A 77 4.02 -6.52 -0.89
C SER A 77 4.76 -6.40 -2.24
N PRO A 78 5.98 -5.83 -2.24
CA PRO A 78 6.80 -5.72 -3.43
C PRO A 78 7.03 -7.09 -4.11
N LYS A 79 7.05 -7.08 -5.45
CA LYS A 79 7.32 -8.27 -6.28
C LYS A 79 8.40 -8.01 -7.31
N TYR A 80 8.42 -6.81 -7.89
CA TYR A 80 9.37 -6.43 -8.91
C TYR A 80 9.88 -5.01 -8.71
N THR A 81 11.12 -4.78 -9.12
CA THR A 81 11.69 -3.45 -9.30
C THR A 81 11.87 -3.21 -10.80
N TYR A 82 11.23 -2.16 -11.31
CA TYR A 82 11.53 -1.62 -12.62
C TYR A 82 12.53 -0.48 -12.46
N GLU A 83 13.62 -0.50 -13.22
CA GLU A 83 14.65 0.54 -13.19
C GLU A 83 14.95 1.05 -14.60
N TYR A 84 15.23 2.35 -14.71
CA TYR A 84 15.73 2.97 -15.93
C TYR A 84 17.06 3.66 -15.66
N ARG A 85 18.17 3.07 -16.11
CA ARG A 85 19.53 3.61 -15.93
C ARG A 85 20.37 3.41 -17.18
N ASN A 86 21.22 4.38 -17.51
CA ASN A 86 22.15 4.31 -18.65
C ASN A 86 21.43 3.94 -19.98
N ASN A 87 20.26 4.54 -20.22
CA ASN A 87 19.41 4.25 -21.39
C ASN A 87 18.96 2.79 -21.52
N LYS A 88 18.93 2.04 -20.41
CA LYS A 88 18.45 0.66 -20.36
C LYS A 88 17.37 0.52 -19.30
N SER A 89 16.34 -0.25 -19.63
CA SER A 89 15.30 -0.67 -18.70
C SER A 89 15.56 -2.10 -18.22
N SER A 90 15.44 -2.33 -16.91
CA SER A 90 15.47 -3.67 -16.32
C SER A 90 14.26 -3.89 -15.43
N LEU A 91 13.72 -5.11 -15.47
CA LEU A 91 12.73 -5.60 -14.53
C LEU A 91 13.37 -6.72 -13.71
N LEU A 92 13.52 -6.48 -12.41
CA LEU A 92 14.16 -7.38 -11.47
C LEU A 92 13.10 -7.95 -10.53
N GLU A 93 13.10 -9.27 -10.34
CA GLU A 93 12.27 -9.90 -9.33
C GLU A 93 12.85 -9.64 -7.93
N ILE A 94 11.98 -9.24 -7.01
CA ILE A 94 12.33 -9.06 -5.60
C ILE A 94 12.24 -10.42 -4.93
N ASN A 95 13.36 -10.87 -4.40
CA ASN A 95 13.48 -12.14 -3.70
C ASN A 95 13.38 -11.95 -2.18
N ASP A 96 13.05 -13.02 -1.45
CA ASP A 96 12.90 -12.96 0.01
C ASP A 96 14.20 -12.63 0.77
N LYS A 97 15.36 -12.68 0.12
CA LYS A 97 16.65 -12.29 0.69
C LYS A 97 16.99 -10.82 0.46
N ASP A 98 16.20 -10.09 -0.35
CA ASP A 98 16.41 -8.68 -0.59
C ASP A 98 16.04 -7.87 0.65
N THR A 99 17.07 -7.36 1.33
CA THR A 99 16.96 -6.59 2.56
C THR A 99 16.90 -5.09 2.31
N SER A 100 16.64 -4.64 1.08
CA SER A 100 16.51 -3.20 0.82
C SER A 100 15.24 -2.63 1.47
N VAL A 101 15.28 -1.35 1.84
CA VAL A 101 14.14 -0.62 2.42
C VAL A 101 12.89 -0.69 1.51
N ILE A 102 13.10 -0.76 0.20
CA ILE A 102 12.05 -0.75 -0.81
C ILE A 102 11.52 -2.16 -1.15
N SER A 103 12.23 -3.23 -0.76
CA SER A 103 11.85 -4.62 -1.05
C SER A 103 11.02 -5.28 0.05
N ILE A 104 11.00 -4.71 1.26
CA ILE A 104 10.18 -5.26 2.36
C ILE A 104 8.69 -4.89 2.20
N LYS A 105 7.83 -5.66 2.87
CA LYS A 105 6.42 -5.31 3.00
C LYS A 105 6.27 -3.99 3.76
N GLN A 106 5.57 -3.04 3.17
CA GLN A 106 5.31 -1.74 3.79
C GLN A 106 3.84 -1.65 4.24
N ARG A 107 3.61 -0.91 5.31
CA ARG A 107 2.31 -0.78 5.97
C ARG A 107 1.96 0.69 6.11
N PHE A 108 0.80 1.08 5.62
CA PHE A 108 0.30 2.45 5.66
C PHE A 108 -1.03 2.50 6.41
N HIS A 109 -1.06 3.23 7.52
CA HIS A 109 -2.30 3.55 8.21
C HIS A 109 -3.05 4.65 7.44
N VAL A 110 -4.33 4.43 7.18
CA VAL A 110 -5.19 5.30 6.38
C VAL A 110 -5.96 6.25 7.30
N LYS A 111 -5.76 7.55 7.12
CA LYS A 111 -6.43 8.62 7.86
C LYS A 111 -7.02 9.63 6.88
N GLY A 112 -8.27 9.41 6.48
CA GLY A 112 -8.93 10.21 5.45
C GLY A 112 -8.23 10.03 4.10
N ASP A 113 -7.78 11.13 3.50
CA ASP A 113 -7.00 11.13 2.25
C ASP A 113 -5.49 10.95 2.46
N ILE A 114 -5.04 10.72 3.70
CA ILE A 114 -3.63 10.57 4.05
C ILE A 114 -3.27 9.11 4.35
N LEU A 115 -2.15 8.67 3.81
CA LEU A 115 -1.45 7.45 4.19
C LEU A 115 -0.27 7.80 5.09
N ILE A 116 -0.18 7.16 6.25
CA ILE A 116 0.92 7.33 7.21
C ILE A 116 1.71 6.02 7.23
N ASP A 117 2.98 6.07 6.86
CA ASP A 117 3.87 4.93 6.93
C ASP A 117 4.09 4.51 8.40
N ILE A 118 3.76 3.25 8.67
CA ILE A 118 3.94 2.59 9.96
C ILE A 118 4.80 1.34 9.84
N THR A 119 5.56 1.22 8.75
CA THR A 119 6.50 0.14 8.50
C THR A 119 7.59 0.13 9.58
N ASP A 120 7.97 -1.07 10.03
CA ASP A 120 9.08 -1.21 10.95
C ASP A 120 10.35 -1.48 10.13
N TYR A 121 11.10 -0.42 9.83
CA TYR A 121 12.32 -0.51 9.05
C TYR A 121 13.53 -1.01 9.85
N SER A 122 13.39 -1.19 11.17
CA SER A 122 14.48 -1.73 12.00
C SER A 122 14.83 -3.18 11.62
N ILE A 123 13.89 -3.90 10.98
CA ILE A 123 14.10 -5.24 10.43
C ILE A 123 15.14 -5.26 9.30
N VAL A 124 15.29 -4.13 8.59
CA VAL A 124 16.27 -3.96 7.52
C VAL A 124 17.58 -3.45 8.12
N HIS A 125 17.51 -2.42 8.97
CA HIS A 125 18.69 -1.87 9.61
C HIS A 125 18.34 -1.19 10.95
N PRO A 126 19.04 -1.50 12.07
CA PRO A 126 18.68 -0.99 13.40
C PRO A 126 18.63 0.54 13.55
N LEU A 127 19.35 1.27 12.69
CA LEU A 127 19.35 2.74 12.67
C LEU A 127 18.10 3.36 12.01
N LEU A 128 17.33 2.57 11.26
CA LEU A 128 16.07 2.98 10.63
C LEU A 128 14.92 2.88 11.64
N LYS A 129 15.05 3.60 12.76
CA LYS A 129 13.97 3.70 13.75
C LYS A 129 12.74 4.34 13.11
N LYS A 130 11.56 3.94 13.59
CA LYS A 130 10.25 4.35 13.09
C LYS A 130 10.10 5.87 12.89
N ASP A 131 10.68 6.66 13.79
CA ASP A 131 10.54 8.12 13.76
C ASP A 131 11.40 8.79 12.67
N ASN A 132 12.41 8.10 12.14
CA ASN A 132 13.34 8.66 11.14
C ASN A 132 12.93 8.38 9.69
N TYR A 133 11.99 7.45 9.47
CA TYR A 133 11.64 6.95 8.12
C TYR A 133 10.12 6.94 7.85
N GLN A 134 9.34 7.63 8.67
CA GLN A 134 7.90 7.74 8.46
C GLN A 134 7.59 8.66 7.26
N LYS A 135 7.24 8.05 6.12
CA LYS A 135 6.67 8.77 4.99
C LYS A 135 5.19 9.04 5.20
N LYS A 136 4.69 10.13 4.63
CA LYS A 136 3.26 10.40 4.51
C LYS A 136 2.92 10.61 3.05
N PHE A 137 1.77 10.13 2.62
CA PHE A 137 1.25 10.39 1.28
C PHE A 137 -0.15 11.00 1.36
N GLU A 138 -0.47 11.92 0.46
CA GLU A 138 -1.78 12.53 0.28
C GLU A 138 -2.39 12.06 -1.04
N ARG A 139 -3.67 11.70 -1.01
CA ARG A 139 -4.44 11.32 -2.19
C ARG A 139 -4.60 12.51 -3.13
N ILE A 140 -4.32 12.31 -4.41
CA ILE A 140 -4.50 13.31 -5.46
C ILE A 140 -5.56 12.87 -6.47
N GLY A 141 -6.29 13.83 -7.07
CA GLY A 141 -7.28 13.59 -8.13
C GLY A 141 -8.60 13.00 -7.64
N LYS A 142 -9.43 13.82 -7.00
CA LYS A 142 -10.80 13.47 -6.57
C LYS A 142 -11.82 13.57 -7.70
#